data_AF-A0A1V4VWC6-F1
#
_entry.id   AF-A0A1V4VWC6-F1
#
_cell.length_a   1.000
_cell.length_b   1.000
_cell.length_c   1.000
_cell.angle_alpha   90.00
_cell.angle_beta   90.00
_cell.angle_gamma   90.00
#
_symmetry.space_group_name_H-M   'P 1'
#
loop_
_entity.id
_entity.type
_entity.pdbx_description
1 polymer ?
#
loop_
_entity_poly.entity_id
_entity_poly.type
_entity_poly.pdbx_seq_one_letter_code
_entity_poly.pdbx_strand_id
1 'polypeptide(L)'
;MQKYKDELIEIPKGLIAEYNQLCLFTKIQVFGEEELSHWQCSLTLPKKIMVFKKENNNADKVSFQYVLGDKPGFKYSIRTFTGSLSTNTSHLG
;
A
#
# COMPACT_ATOMS: atom_id res chain seq x y z
N MET A 1 -4.49 2.78 22.47
CA MET A 1 -4.06 3.18 21.12
C MET A 1 -5.16 2.76 20.14
N GLN A 2 -5.84 3.72 19.53
CA GLN A 2 -6.94 3.46 18.59
C GLN A 2 -6.37 3.20 17.20
N LYS A 3 -6.87 2.15 16.54
CA LYS A 3 -6.46 1.78 15.18
C LYS A 3 -7.67 1.85 14.27
N TYR A 4 -7.49 2.39 13.08
CA TYR A 4 -8.48 2.26 12.03
C TYR A 4 -8.35 0.90 11.35
N LYS A 5 -9.40 0.53 10.61
CA LYS A 5 -9.44 -0.70 9.83
C LYS A 5 -8.26 -0.76 8.86
N ASP A 6 -7.75 -1.97 8.65
CA ASP A 6 -6.76 -2.24 7.61
C ASP A 6 -7.42 -2.15 6.25
N GLU A 7 -6.86 -1.30 5.39
CA GLU A 7 -7.25 -1.21 3.98
C GLU A 7 -6.22 -1.96 3.15
N LEU A 8 -6.70 -2.88 2.32
CA LEU A 8 -5.86 -3.76 1.51
C LEU A 8 -6.02 -3.40 0.04
N ILE A 9 -4.90 -3.06 -0.60
CA ILE A 9 -4.85 -2.62 -1.99
C ILE A 9 -4.12 -3.67 -2.81
N GLU A 10 -4.72 -4.08 -3.93
CA GLU A 10 -4.09 -4.97 -4.90
C GLU A 10 -3.13 -4.19 -5.79
N ILE A 11 -1.93 -4.74 -5.99
CA ILE A 11 -0.97 -4.16 -6.91
C ILE A 11 -1.32 -4.64 -8.33
N PRO A 12 -1.53 -3.72 -9.29
CA PRO A 12 -1.87 -4.10 -10.66
C PRO A 12 -0.80 -5.01 -11.28
N LYS A 13 -1.25 -6.10 -11.91
CA LYS A 13 -0.37 -6.94 -12.73
C LYS A 13 0.01 -6.16 -13.99
N GLY A 14 1.30 -6.05 -14.28
CA GLY A 14 1.78 -5.35 -15.47
C GLY A 14 2.02 -3.85 -15.30
N LEU A 15 2.41 -3.39 -14.11
CA LEU A 15 2.95 -2.04 -13.93
C LEU A 15 4.05 -1.76 -14.96
N ILE A 16 3.88 -0.69 -15.74
CA ILE A 16 4.91 -0.21 -16.67
C ILE A 16 6.10 0.35 -15.88
N ALA A 17 7.29 0.33 -16.48
CA ALA A 17 8.54 0.61 -15.78
C ALA A 17 8.61 2.04 -15.19
N GLU A 18 7.87 2.95 -15.80
CA GLU A 18 7.75 4.36 -15.44
C GLU A 18 6.93 4.57 -14.15
N TYR A 19 5.98 3.68 -13.84
CA TYR A 19 5.18 3.72 -12.60
C TYR A 19 5.72 2.72 -11.57
N ASN A 20 6.94 2.97 -11.09
CA ASN A 20 7.63 2.06 -10.18
C ASN A 20 7.58 2.47 -8.71
N GLN A 21 6.70 3.38 -8.29
CA GLN A 21 6.62 3.82 -6.90
C GLN A 21 5.21 3.78 -6.36
N LEU A 22 5.08 3.31 -5.12
CA LEU A 22 3.87 3.47 -4.32
C LEU A 22 4.06 4.65 -3.39
N CYS A 23 3.20 5.65 -3.53
CA CYS A 23 3.18 6.83 -2.68
C CYS A 23 1.82 6.96 -2.00
N LEU A 24 1.83 7.33 -0.73
CA LEU A 24 0.63 7.68 0.01
C LEU A 24 0.42 9.18 -0.10
N PHE A 25 -0.74 9.56 -0.63
CA PHE A 25 -1.20 10.93 -0.68
C PHE A 25 -2.23 11.16 0.42
N THR A 26 -2.13 12.30 1.10
CA THR A 26 -3.03 12.65 2.18
C THR A 26 -3.76 13.94 1.84
N LYS A 27 -5.05 13.97 2.17
CA LYS A 27 -5.90 15.15 2.20
C LYS A 27 -6.34 15.36 3.63
N ILE A 28 -6.42 16.61 4.08
CA ILE A 28 -6.83 16.96 5.44
C ILE A 28 -8.02 17.89 5.36
N GLN A 29 -9.13 17.49 5.97
CA GLN A 29 -10.28 18.36 6.17
C GLN A 29 -10.13 19.09 7.50
N VAL A 30 -10.17 20.43 7.46
CA VAL A 30 -10.05 21.31 8.62
C VAL A 30 -11.42 21.94 8.87
N PHE A 31 -11.94 21.77 10.10
CA PHE A 31 -13.25 22.26 10.56
C PHE A 31 -14.45 21.94 9.65
N GLY A 32 -14.33 20.93 8.78
CA GLY A 32 -15.40 20.51 7.88
C GLY A 32 -15.58 21.39 6.63
N GLU A 33 -14.82 22.47 6.49
CA GLU A 33 -15.01 23.47 5.42
C GLU A 33 -13.79 23.58 4.50
N GLU A 34 -12.58 23.53 5.06
CA GLU A 34 -11.34 23.70 4.30
C GLU A 34 -10.67 22.36 4.00
N GLU A 35 -10.35 22.09 2.74
CA GLU A 35 -9.53 20.94 2.33
C GLU A 35 -8.09 21.38 2.06
N LEU A 36 -7.14 20.86 2.83
CA LEU A 36 -5.73 20.90 2.49
C LEU A 36 -5.43 19.71 1.57
N SER A 37 -5.26 20.02 0.30
CA SER A 37 -4.84 19.13 -0.78
C SER A 37 -3.31 18.92 -0.78
N HIS A 38 -2.85 18.06 -1.68
CA HIS A 38 -1.46 17.63 -1.77
C HIS A 38 -0.51 18.83 -1.95
N TRP A 39 0.67 18.76 -1.33
CA TRP A 39 1.73 19.78 -1.40
C TRP A 39 1.41 21.15 -0.78
N GLN A 40 0.23 21.33 -0.19
CA GLN A 40 -0.13 22.61 0.44
C GLN A 40 0.48 22.78 1.84
N CYS A 41 0.88 21.70 2.52
CA CYS A 41 1.63 21.77 3.77
C CYS A 41 2.51 20.52 4.00
N SER A 42 3.35 20.56 5.04
CA SER A 42 4.25 19.44 5.39
C SER A 42 3.51 18.13 5.65
N LEU A 43 2.26 18.21 6.14
CA LEU A 43 1.41 17.05 6.43
C LEU A 43 0.72 16.47 5.18
N THR A 44 0.69 17.20 4.06
CA THR A 44 0.12 16.74 2.78
C THR A 44 1.19 16.45 1.72
N LEU A 45 2.47 16.40 2.13
CA LEU A 45 3.55 15.94 1.27
C LEU A 45 3.39 14.43 0.98
N PRO A 46 3.54 14.00 -0.29
CA PRO A 46 3.46 12.60 -0.63
C PRO A 46 4.50 11.78 0.12
N LYS A 47 4.03 10.73 0.82
CA LYS A 47 4.92 9.81 1.53
C LYS A 47 5.22 8.61 0.64
N LYS A 48 6.46 8.51 0.18
CA LYS A 48 6.93 7.33 -0.55
C LYS A 48 6.90 6.10 0.38
N ILE A 49 6.22 5.04 -0.07
CA ILE A 49 6.05 3.79 0.67
C ILE A 49 7.05 2.75 0.17
N MET A 50 7.10 2.52 -1.15
CA MET A 50 8.00 1.53 -1.73
C MET A 50 8.32 1.82 -3.20
N VAL A 51 9.35 1.14 -3.72
CA VAL A 51 9.69 1.09 -5.15
C VAL A 51 9.44 -0.33 -5.66
N PHE A 52 8.66 -0.44 -6.73
CA PHE A 52 8.47 -1.68 -7.48
C PHE A 52 9.67 -1.91 -8.41
N LYS A 53 10.65 -2.70 -7.98
CA LYS A 53 11.70 -3.18 -8.88
C LYS A 53 11.17 -4.39 -9.66
N LYS A 54 11.18 -4.28 -10.99
CA LYS A 54 10.66 -5.27 -11.97
C LYS A 54 11.27 -6.67 -11.81
N GLU A 55 12.42 -6.77 -11.15
CA GLU A 55 13.21 -8.01 -11.06
C GLU A 55 12.91 -8.85 -9.81
N ASN A 56 12.13 -8.36 -8.83
CA ASN A 56 12.03 -9.07 -7.54
C ASN A 56 10.76 -8.83 -6.72
N ASN A 57 9.73 -8.21 -7.28
CA ASN A 57 8.51 -7.92 -6.51
C ASN A 57 7.38 -8.89 -6.83
N ASN A 58 7.33 -10.00 -6.08
CA ASN A 58 6.12 -10.82 -5.93
C ASN A 58 5.12 -10.15 -4.96
N ALA A 59 5.11 -8.82 -4.87
CA ALA A 59 4.19 -8.11 -4.01
C ALA A 59 2.84 -8.03 -4.73
N ASP A 60 1.86 -8.78 -4.24
CA ASP A 60 0.51 -8.77 -4.83
C ASP A 60 -0.39 -7.76 -4.11
N LYS A 61 -0.13 -7.53 -2.82
CA LYS A 61 -1.01 -6.76 -1.94
C LYS A 61 -0.20 -5.88 -0.99
N VAL A 62 -0.73 -4.69 -0.71
CA VAL A 62 -0.23 -3.82 0.36
C VAL A 62 -1.36 -3.53 1.33
N SER A 63 -1.12 -3.76 2.61
CA SER A 63 -2.06 -3.37 3.66
C SER A 63 -1.63 -2.04 4.28
N PHE A 64 -2.59 -1.16 4.54
CA PHE A 64 -2.39 0.14 5.19
C PHE A 64 -3.22 0.22 6.47
N GLN A 65 -2.62 0.74 7.54
CA GLN A 65 -3.29 1.01 8.79
C GLN A 65 -2.92 2.41 9.29
N TYR A 66 -3.91 3.23 9.58
CA TYR A 66 -3.70 4.46 10.32
C TYR A 66 -3.82 4.19 11.83
N VAL A 67 -2.80 4.60 12.57
CA VAL A 67 -2.72 4.43 14.01
C VAL A 67 -2.81 5.79 14.68
N LEU A 68 -3.80 5.95 15.57
CA LEU A 68 -3.93 7.08 16.47
C LEU A 68 -3.26 6.78 17.81
N GLY A 69 -2.56 7.77 18.35
CA GLY A 69 -1.92 7.72 19.66
C GLY A 69 -0.85 8.81 19.78
N ASP A 70 0.05 8.66 20.74
CA ASP A 70 1.10 9.64 21.04
C ASP A 70 2.06 9.89 19.87
N LYS A 71 2.17 8.91 18.96
CA LYS A 71 2.92 9.00 17.70
C LYS A 71 1.99 8.58 16.56
N PRO A 72 1.08 9.46 16.11
CA PRO A 72 0.14 9.12 15.06
C PRO A 72 0.87 8.87 13.74
N GLY A 73 0.37 7.94 12.94
CA GLY A 73 0.97 7.69 11.64
C GLY A 73 0.44 6.46 10.91
N PHE A 74 0.92 6.33 9.68
CA PHE A 74 0.61 5.20 8.80
C PHE A 74 1.61 4.07 8.98
N LYS A 75 1.09 2.87 9.18
CA LYS A 75 1.81 1.60 9.06
C LYS A 75 1.40 0.92 7.76
N TYR A 76 2.36 0.22 7.14
CA TYR A 76 2.09 -0.58 5.96
C TYR A 76 2.79 -1.93 6.03
N SER A 77 2.24 -2.94 5.37
CA SER A 77 2.89 -4.24 5.18
C SER A 77 2.69 -4.74 3.76
N ILE A 78 3.74 -5.34 3.19
CA ILE A 78 3.71 -5.92 1.85
C ILE A 78 3.40 -7.41 1.99
N ARG A 79 2.48 -7.94 1.18
CA ARG A 79 2.10 -9.35 1.18
C ARG A 79 2.28 -9.95 -0.21
N THR A 80 2.88 -11.12 -0.24
CA THR A 80 3.05 -11.97 -1.43
C THR A 80 2.07 -13.13 -1.34
N PHE A 81 1.34 -13.40 -2.42
CA PHE A 81 0.53 -14.58 -2.55
C PHE A 81 1.41 -15.72 -3.05
N THR A 82 1.93 -16.54 -2.13
CA THR A 82 2.48 -17.85 -2.52
C THR A 82 1.31 -18.78 -2.82
N GLY A 83 0.81 -18.72 -4.05
CA GLY A 83 -0.08 -19.76 -4.55
C GLY A 83 0.68 -21.08 -4.55
N SER A 84 0.39 -21.98 -3.61
CA SER A 84 0.82 -23.37 -3.71
C SER A 84 0.17 -23.95 -4.97
N LEU A 85 0.96 -24.11 -6.04
CA LEU A 85 0.62 -25.01 -7.13
C LEU A 85 0.67 -26.43 -6.54
N SER A 86 -0.48 -26.96 -6.10
CA SER A 86 -0.64 -28.40 -5.95
C SER A 86 -0.69 -28.98 -7.36
N THR A 87 0.47 -29.35 -7.90
CA THR A 87 0.53 -30.18 -9.10
C THR A 87 0.06 -31.57 -8.71
N ASN A 88 -1.23 -31.84 -8.91
CA ASN A 88 -1.71 -33.22 -8.97
C ASN A 88 -1.04 -33.87 -10.19
N THR A 89 0.09 -34.53 -9.93
CA THR A 89 0.71 -35.46 -10.88
C THR A 89 -0.11 -36.73 -10.83
N SER A 90 -1.12 -36.82 -11.69
CA SER A 90 -1.79 -38.08 -12.01
C SER A 90 -0.80 -38.93 -12.81
N HIS A 91 -0.04 -39.77 -12.12
CA HIS A 91 0.73 -40.83 -12.74
C HIS A 91 -0.13 -42.10 -12.74
N LEU A 92 -0.72 -42.41 -13.89
CA LEU A 92 -1.26 -43.70 -14.28
C LEU A 92 -0.84 -43.81 -15.75
N GLY A 93 0.06 -44.71 -16.16
CA GLY A 93 0.10 -46.14 -15.86
C GLY A 93 -0.24 -46.85 -17.15
#